data_AF-A0A940LSP4-F1
#
_entry.id   AF-A0A940LSP4-F1
#
_cell.length_a   1.000
_cell.length_b   1.000
_cell.length_c   1.000
_cell.angle_alpha   90.00
_cell.angle_beta   90.00
_cell.angle_gamma   90.00
#
_symmetry.space_group_name_H-M   'P 1'
#
loop_
_entity.id
_entity.type
_entity.pdbx_description
1 polymer ?
#
loop_
_entity_poly.entity_id
_entity_poly.type
_entity_poly.pdbx_seq_one_letter_code
_entity_poly.pdbx_strand_id
1 'polypeptide(L)'
;DVGTNIHVDITGVTLSGADAGNYNFSFSSNLSANITQRPLTVTGNGMPTKVYDGTTNAFVLSGQVALGNIVSGESIFLTQASGLNYAS
;
A
#
# COMPACT_ATOMS: atom_id res chain seq x y z
N ASP A 1 -7.07 -4.62 3.26
CA ASP A 1 -7.12 -5.74 2.30
C ASP A 1 -7.46 -5.30 0.90
N VAL A 2 -7.01 -6.10 -0.05
CA VAL A 2 -7.17 -5.94 -1.49
C VAL A 2 -8.28 -6.90 -1.89
N GLY A 3 -9.18 -6.49 -2.77
CA GLY A 3 -10.30 -7.34 -3.14
C GLY A 3 -11.03 -6.85 -4.38
N THR A 4 -11.65 -7.80 -5.06
CA THR A 4 -12.52 -7.56 -6.19
C THR A 4 -13.96 -7.85 -5.80
N ASN A 5 -14.90 -7.15 -6.44
CA ASN A 5 -16.34 -7.34 -6.24
C ASN A 5 -16.76 -7.26 -4.75
N ILE A 6 -16.20 -6.30 -4.01
CA ILE A 6 -16.55 -6.06 -2.61
C ILE A 6 -17.93 -5.42 -2.57
N HIS A 7 -18.87 -6.05 -1.86
CA HIS A 7 -20.25 -5.59 -1.75
C HIS A 7 -20.34 -4.22 -1.06
N VAL A 8 -21.17 -3.34 -1.62
CA VAL A 8 -21.42 -2.00 -1.11
C VAL A 8 -22.92 -1.80 -0.91
N ASP A 9 -23.31 -1.46 0.32
CA ASP A 9 -24.69 -1.10 0.65
C ASP A 9 -24.88 0.41 0.69
N ILE A 10 -25.98 0.88 0.11
CA ILE A 10 -26.44 2.26 0.26
C ILE A 10 -27.43 2.29 1.42
N THR A 11 -27.12 3.06 2.46
CA THR A 11 -27.97 3.22 3.64
C THR A 11 -28.19 4.70 3.96
N GLY A 12 -29.27 5.02 4.68
CA GLY A 12 -29.52 6.37 5.19
C GLY A 12 -30.02 7.39 4.18
N VAL A 13 -30.66 6.96 3.09
CA VAL A 13 -31.21 7.89 2.08
C VAL A 13 -32.61 8.35 2.48
N THR A 14 -32.80 9.67 2.50
CA THR A 14 -34.08 10.33 2.78
C THR A 14 -34.37 11.41 1.75
N LEU A 15 -35.59 11.42 1.21
CA LEU A 15 -36.11 12.55 0.43
C LEU A 15 -36.61 13.65 1.37
N SER A 16 -36.35 14.91 1.04
CA SER A 16 -36.79 16.06 1.83
C SER A 16 -37.24 17.22 0.92
N GLY A 17 -38.03 18.14 1.47
CA GLY A 17 -38.64 19.25 0.73
C GLY A 17 -40.14 19.05 0.47
N ALA A 18 -40.81 20.11 0.03
CA ALA A 18 -42.27 20.14 -0.18
C ALA A 18 -42.75 19.07 -1.17
N ASP A 19 -41.95 18.79 -2.19
CA ASP A 19 -42.27 17.85 -3.26
C ASP A 19 -41.67 16.46 -3.06
N ALA A 20 -41.07 16.16 -1.90
CA ALA A 20 -40.39 14.88 -1.65
C ALA A 20 -41.26 13.65 -1.94
N GLY A 21 -42.57 13.73 -1.67
CA GLY A 21 -43.54 12.67 -1.95
C GLY A 21 -43.81 12.43 -3.44
N ASN A 22 -43.41 13.35 -4.33
CA ASN A 22 -43.58 13.22 -5.78
C ASN A 22 -42.45 12.42 -6.44
N TYR A 23 -41.43 11.99 -5.70
CA TYR A 23 -40.26 11.29 -6.23
C TYR A 23 -40.06 9.94 -5.55
N ASN A 24 -39.49 9.00 -6.30
CA ASN A 24 -39.03 7.71 -5.78
C ASN A 24 -37.55 7.53 -6.15
N PHE A 25 -36.76 7.00 -5.21
CA PHE A 25 -35.40 6.55 -5.47
C PHE A 25 -35.35 5.04 -5.48
N SER A 26 -34.78 4.48 -6.55
CA SER A 26 -34.38 3.08 -6.63
C SER A 26 -32.87 3.00 -6.77
N PHE A 27 -32.26 2.06 -6.06
CA PHE A 27 -30.84 1.76 -6.21
C PHE A 27 -30.67 0.53 -7.07
N SER A 28 -29.54 0.48 -7.77
CA SER A 28 -29.11 -0.76 -8.40
C SER A 28 -28.79 -1.79 -7.30
N SER A 29 -29.29 -3.01 -7.45
CA SER A 29 -28.89 -4.12 -6.60
C SER A 29 -27.49 -4.60 -6.98
N ASN A 30 -26.73 -5.09 -6.00
CA ASN A 30 -25.37 -5.64 -6.18
C ASN A 30 -24.31 -4.60 -6.58
N LEU A 31 -24.32 -3.44 -5.93
CA LEU A 31 -23.21 -2.50 -6.03
C LEU A 31 -21.95 -3.16 -5.49
N SER A 32 -20.87 -3.08 -6.26
CA SER A 32 -19.57 -3.54 -5.81
C SER A 32 -18.46 -2.60 -6.25
N ALA A 33 -17.37 -2.65 -5.48
CA ALA A 33 -16.16 -1.90 -5.77
C ALA A 33 -14.93 -2.81 -5.68
N ASN A 34 -13.86 -2.37 -6.33
CA ASN A 34 -12.56 -3.03 -6.23
C ASN A 34 -11.64 -2.17 -5.36
N ILE A 35 -10.89 -2.81 -4.47
CA ILE A 35 -9.77 -2.20 -3.75
C ILE A 35 -8.48 -2.74 -4.37
N THR A 36 -7.71 -1.86 -5.01
CA THR A 36 -6.44 -2.20 -5.63
C THR A 36 -5.28 -2.13 -4.65
N GLN A 37 -4.21 -2.87 -4.94
CA GLN A 37 -2.99 -2.83 -4.14
C GLN A 37 -2.33 -1.45 -4.24
N ARG A 38 -1.87 -0.93 -3.11
CA ARG A 38 -0.95 0.21 -3.11
C ARG A 38 0.48 -0.32 -3.21
N PRO A 39 1.26 0.04 -4.25
CA PRO A 39 2.62 -0.45 -4.40
C PRO A 39 3.54 0.19 -3.34
N LEU A 40 4.23 -0.66 -2.58
CA LEU A 40 5.37 -0.26 -1.74
C LEU A 40 6.59 -0.07 -2.63
N THR A 41 7.27 1.07 -2.51
CA THR A 41 8.53 1.30 -3.20
C THR A 41 9.70 1.16 -2.23
N VAL A 42 10.75 0.48 -2.68
CA VAL A 42 12.01 0.33 -1.95
C VAL A 42 13.10 0.91 -2.85
N THR A 43 13.78 1.95 -2.39
CA THR A 43 14.90 2.56 -3.12
C THR A 43 16.19 2.40 -2.33
N GLY A 44 17.24 1.92 -3.01
CA GLY A 44 18.61 1.94 -2.50
C GLY A 44 19.23 3.31 -2.77
N ASN A 45 19.58 4.02 -1.70
CA ASN A 45 20.09 5.40 -1.78
C ASN A 45 21.61 5.47 -1.53
N GLY A 46 22.29 4.33 -1.38
CA GLY A 46 23.74 4.28 -1.14
C GLY A 46 24.40 3.13 -1.89
N MET A 47 25.69 3.30 -2.20
CA MET A 47 26.56 2.18 -2.51
C MET A 47 27.09 1.64 -1.18
N PRO A 48 26.69 0.42 -0.76
CA PRO A 48 27.29 -0.18 0.41
C PRO A 48 28.78 -0.36 0.16
N THR A 49 29.59 0.14 1.09
CA THR A 49 31.04 -0.05 1.04
C THR A 49 31.39 -1.27 1.86
N LYS A 50 32.34 -2.07 1.36
CA LYS A 50 32.83 -3.26 2.03
C LYS A 50 34.36 -3.20 2.13
N VAL A 51 34.88 -3.41 3.34
CA VAL A 51 36.31 -3.71 3.52
C VAL A 51 36.53 -5.18 3.14
N TYR A 52 37.53 -5.45 2.32
CA TYR A 52 37.85 -6.81 1.90
C TYR A 52 38.12 -7.72 3.11
N ASP A 53 37.33 -8.78 3.25
CA ASP A 53 37.37 -9.75 4.35
C ASP A 53 37.31 -11.21 3.85
N GLY A 54 37.40 -11.42 2.53
CA GLY A 54 37.30 -12.75 1.91
C GLY A 54 35.89 -13.37 1.88
N THR A 55 34.85 -12.66 2.32
CA THR A 55 33.45 -13.14 2.27
C THR A 55 32.68 -12.52 1.10
N THR A 56 31.49 -13.04 0.78
CA THR A 56 30.57 -12.43 -0.20
C THR A 56 29.52 -11.52 0.43
N ASN A 57 29.50 -11.41 1.76
CA ASN A 57 28.51 -10.61 2.48
C ASN A 57 28.86 -9.13 2.49
N ALA A 58 27.89 -8.26 2.25
CA ALA A 58 27.99 -6.82 2.41
C ALA A 58 26.83 -6.30 3.26
N PHE A 59 27.10 -5.27 4.06
CA PHE A 59 26.12 -4.66 4.97
C PHE A 59 25.52 -3.41 4.34
N VAL A 60 24.20 -3.29 4.41
CA VAL A 60 23.46 -2.10 3.98
C VAL A 60 23.12 -1.31 5.24
N LEU A 61 23.70 -0.13 5.44
CA LEU A 61 23.49 0.64 6.67
C LEU A 61 22.08 1.25 6.72
N SER A 62 21.58 1.52 7.93
CA SER A 62 20.37 2.32 8.13
C SER A 62 20.49 3.66 7.41
N GLY A 63 19.51 3.99 6.57
CA GLY A 63 19.53 5.18 5.71
C GLY A 63 20.02 4.95 4.27
N GLN A 64 20.61 3.78 3.96
CA GLN A 64 20.94 3.40 2.57
C GLN A 64 19.74 2.78 1.84
N VAL A 65 18.64 2.54 2.54
CA VAL A 65 17.36 2.09 1.98
C VAL A 65 16.28 3.05 2.44
N ALA A 66 15.44 3.50 1.51
CA ALA A 66 14.25 4.26 1.81
C ALA A 66 13.01 3.49 1.35
N LEU A 67 11.96 3.56 2.17
CA LEU A 67 10.63 3.10 1.82
C LEU A 67 9.79 4.29 1.36
N GLY A 68 9.14 4.16 0.21
CA GLY A 68 8.18 5.14 -0.29
C GLY A 68 6.76 4.60 -0.25
N ASN A 69 5.79 5.47 -0.53
CA ASN A 69 4.36 5.16 -0.59
C ASN A 69 3.73 4.64 0.72
N ILE A 70 4.39 4.82 1.86
CA ILE A 70 3.84 4.49 3.19
C ILE A 70 2.66 5.42 3.51
N VAL A 71 1.58 4.83 4.03
CA VAL A 71 0.40 5.57 4.51
C VAL A 71 0.63 6.02 5.95
N SER A 72 0.22 7.25 6.27
CA SER A 72 0.36 7.78 7.64
C SER A 72 -0.34 6.87 8.65
N GLY A 73 0.37 6.48 9.71
CA GLY A 73 -0.12 5.57 10.74
C GLY A 73 0.27 4.09 10.55
N GLU A 74 0.76 3.71 9.37
CA GLU A 74 1.26 2.35 9.12
C GLU A 74 2.70 2.19 9.65
N SER A 75 2.98 1.04 10.27
CA SER A 75 4.33 0.66 10.70
C SER A 75 4.87 -0.44 9.80
N ILE A 76 6.01 -0.18 9.14
CA ILE A 76 6.71 -1.16 8.32
C ILE A 76 8.11 -1.36 8.90
N PHE A 77 8.47 -2.62 9.15
CA PHE A 77 9.81 -2.99 9.60
C PHE A 77 10.62 -3.54 8.44
N LEU A 78 11.77 -2.92 8.18
CA LEU A 78 12.80 -3.48 7.33
C LEU A 78 13.72 -4.35 8.19
N THR A 79 13.62 -5.66 8.04
CA THR A 79 14.65 -6.56 8.56
C THR A 79 15.83 -6.50 7.61
N GLN A 80 16.94 -5.96 8.08
CA GLN A 80 18.16 -5.85 7.30
C GLN A 80 18.74 -7.27 7.07
N ALA A 81 18.55 -7.83 5.88
CA ALA A 81 19.18 -9.08 5.48
C ALA A 81 20.61 -8.79 5.02
N SER A 82 21.58 -9.51 5.58
CA SER A 82 22.94 -9.56 5.05
C SER A 82 22.93 -10.24 3.67
N GLY A 83 23.45 -9.57 2.64
CA GLY A 83 23.74 -10.23 1.36
C GLY A 83 23.43 -9.39 0.12
N LEU A 84 24.38 -8.56 -0.29
CA LEU A 84 24.56 -8.25 -1.71
C LEU A 84 25.78 -9.04 -2.16
N ASN A 85 25.55 -10.09 -2.96
CA ASN A 85 26.65 -10.81 -3.61
C ASN A 85 27.27 -9.89 -4.64
N TYR A 86 28.45 -9.36 -4.35
CA TYR A 86 29.29 -8.79 -5.41
C TYR A 86 29.83 -9.97 -6.22
N ALA A 87 29.37 -10.10 -7.47
CA ALA A 87 30.04 -10.97 -8.43
C ALA A 87 31.43 -10.38 -8.68
N SER A 88 32.48 -11.18 -8.45
CA SER A 88 33.84 -10.88 -8.89
C SER A 88 33.93 -10.85 -10.41
#